data_AF-A0A7J2REH1-F1
#
_entry.id   AF-A0A7J2REH1-F1
#
_cell.length_a   1.000
_cell.length_b   1.000
_cell.length_c   1.000
_cell.angle_alpha   90.00
_cell.angle_beta   90.00
_cell.angle_gamma   90.00
#
_symmetry.space_group_name_H-M   'P 1'
#
loop_
_entity.id
_entity.type
_entity.pdbx_description
1 polymer ?
#
loop_
_entity_poly.entity_id
_entity_poly.type
_entity_poly.pdbx_seq_one_letter_code
_entity_poly.pdbx_strand_id
1 'polypeptide(L)' 'MNGWKVTAIIFIILFILETVFFIGILSIGFSEIDKENQCIYNVCSSPIYNSYTYYDHEGICECYINGILKKTEYLT' A
#
# COMPACT_ATOMS: atom_id res chain seq x y z
N MET A 1 42.63 17.86 5.62
CA MET A 1 41.41 17.66 4.80
C MET A 1 40.60 18.94 4.82
N ASN A 2 40.20 19.47 3.67
CA ASN A 2 39.38 20.69 3.63
C ASN A 2 37.98 20.42 4.20
N GLY A 3 37.57 21.18 5.22
CA GLY A 3 36.29 20.97 5.92
C GLY A 3 35.07 20.96 5.00
N TRP A 4 35.07 21.80 3.96
CA TRP A 4 33.98 21.85 2.98
C TRP A 4 33.79 20.55 2.19
N LYS A 5 34.86 19.78 1.98
CA LYS A 5 34.78 18.48 1.29
C LYS A 5 34.10 17.44 2.17
N VAL A 6 34.39 17.47 3.47
CA VAL A 6 33.79 16.56 4.45
C VAL A 6 32.31 16.84 4.61
N THR A 7 31.92 18.12 4.72
CA THR A 7 30.51 18.50 4.82
C THR A 7 29.73 18.10 3.56
N ALA A 8 30.29 18.31 2.36
CA ALA A 8 29.65 17.91 1.11
C ALA A 8 29.38 16.39 1.04
N ILE A 9 30.35 15.57 1.46
CA ILE A 9 30.19 14.10 1.49
C ILE A 9 29.06 13.70 2.45
N ILE A 10 28.99 14.30 3.64
CA ILE A 10 27.93 14.02 4.62
C ILE A 10 26.55 14.35 4.04
N PHE A 11 26.40 15.51 3.40
CA PHE A 11 25.13 15.90 2.77
C PHE A 11 24.68 14.93 1.68
N ILE A 12 25.61 14.46 0.84
CA ILE A 12 25.29 13.47 -0.20
C ILE A 12 24.77 12.18 0.42
N ILE A 13 25.42 11.69 1.49
CA ILE A 13 24.98 10.47 2.17
C ILE A 13 23.60 10.65 2.80
N LEU A 14 23.37 11.78 3.49
CA LEU A 14 22.07 12.08 4.10
C LEU A 14 20.96 12.16 3.04
N PHE A 15 21.23 12.81 1.90
CA PHE A 15 20.28 12.92 0.80
C PHE A 15 19.91 11.55 0.21
N ILE A 16 20.88 10.65 0.04
CA ILE A 16 20.63 9.28 -0.43
C ILE A 16 19.76 8.52 0.57
N LEU A 17 20.09 8.58 1.87
CA LEU A 17 19.32 7.91 2.92
C LEU A 17 17.88 8.42 2.99
N GLU A 18 17.70 9.74 2.91
CA GLU A 18 16.37 10.38 2.87
C GLU A 18 15.57 9.91 1.66
N THR A 19 16.19 9.87 0.47
CA THR A 19 15.53 9.45 -0.77
C THR A 19 15.07 7.99 -0.68
N VAL A 20 15.92 7.09 -0.19
CA VAL A 20 15.58 5.67 0.00
C VAL A 20 14.43 5.52 1.00
N PHE A 21 14.48 6.26 2.10
CA PHE A 21 13.42 6.26 3.10
C PHE A 21 12.08 6.73 2.52
N PHE A 22 12.09 7.82 1.76
CA PHE A 22 10.89 8.37 1.14
C PHE A 22 10.26 7.41 0.12
N ILE A 23 11.08 6.80 -0.75
CA ILE A 23 10.62 5.78 -1.69
C ILE A 23 10.03 4.57 -0.96
N GLY A 24 10.64 4.14 0.15
CA GLY A 24 10.13 3.05 0.97
C GLY A 24 8.73 3.32 1.51
N ILE A 25 8.49 4.51 2.08
CA ILE A 25 7.16 4.90 2.57
C ILE A 25 6.14 4.93 1.44
N LEU A 26 6.49 5.54 0.30
CA LEU A 26 5.58 5.59 -0.85
C LEU A 26 5.23 4.19 -1.36
N SER A 27 6.20 3.28 -1.42
CA SER A 27 5.96 1.89 -1.85
C SER A 27 4.98 1.16 -0.94
N ILE A 28 5.06 1.37 0.38
CA ILE A 28 4.12 0.78 1.33
C ILE A 28 2.72 1.35 1.10
N GLY A 29 2.61 2.68 0.99
CA GLY A 29 1.32 3.33 0.72
C GLY A 29 0.67 2.86 -0.57
N PHE A 30 1.43 2.74 -1.66
CA PHE A 30 0.91 2.21 -2.92
C PHE A 30 0.54 0.74 -2.84
N SER A 31 1.26 -0.08 -2.06
CA SER A 31 0.92 -1.48 -1.87
C SER A 31 -0.43 -1.66 -1.19
N GLU A 32 -0.76 -0.83 -0.19
CA GLU A 32 -2.05 -0.93 0.51
C GLU A 32 -3.21 -0.46 -0.40
N ILE A 33 -3.00 0.62 -1.15
CA ILE A 33 -3.96 1.08 -2.18
C ILE A 33 -4.18 0.00 -3.25
N ASP A 34 -3.13 -0.69 -3.67
CA ASP A 34 -3.24 -1.77 -4.66
C ASP A 34 -4.09 -2.93 -4.12
N LYS A 35 -3.92 -3.33 -2.86
CA LYS A 35 -4.74 -4.38 -2.24
C LYS A 35 -6.21 -3.97 -2.13
N GLU A 36 -6.50 -2.73 -1.73
CA GLU A 36 -7.87 -2.22 -1.70
C GLU A 36 -8.49 -2.23 -3.11
N ASN A 37 -7.72 -1.81 -4.12
CA ASN A 37 -8.12 -1.88 -5.52
C ASN A 37 -8.35 -3.33 -5.99
N GLN A 38 -7.49 -4.27 -5.60
CA GLN A 38 -7.70 -5.68 -5.89
C GLN A 38 -8.99 -6.21 -5.24
N CYS A 39 -9.30 -5.77 -4.02
CA CYS A 39 -10.53 -6.15 -3.35
C CYS A 39 -11.78 -5.72 -4.15
N ILE A 40 -11.86 -4.45 -4.54
CA ILE A 40 -13.02 -3.95 -5.29
C ILE A 40 -13.05 -4.44 -6.75
N TYR A 41 -11.93 -4.33 -7.48
CA TYR A 41 -11.89 -4.53 -8.93
C TYR A 41 -11.56 -5.96 -9.37
N ASN A 42 -10.98 -6.79 -8.52
CA ASN A 42 -10.66 -8.19 -8.86
C ASN A 42 -11.56 -9.16 -8.10
N VAL A 43 -11.77 -8.96 -6.79
CA VAL A 43 -12.51 -9.89 -5.93
C VAL A 43 -14.02 -9.63 -5.97
N CYS A 44 -14.43 -8.38 -5.74
CA CYS A 44 -15.83 -7.94 -5.65
C CYS A 44 -16.36 -7.27 -6.92
N SER A 45 -15.69 -7.48 -8.06
CA SER A 45 -15.99 -6.80 -9.34
C SER A 45 -17.32 -7.20 -9.98
N SER A 46 -17.89 -8.32 -9.55
CA SER A 46 -19.16 -8.81 -10.07
C SER A 46 -20.30 -7.87 -9.68
N PRO A 47 -21.20 -7.50 -10.61
CA PRO A 47 -22.32 -6.58 -10.34
C PRO A 47 -23.35 -7.14 -9.36
N ILE A 48 -23.22 -8.41 -8.97
CA ILE A 48 -24.05 -9.01 -7.92
C ILE A 48 -23.72 -8.43 -6.54
N TYR A 49 -22.47 -7.98 -6.33
CA TYR A 49 -22.02 -7.41 -5.07
C TYR A 49 -22.37 -5.92 -5.02
N ASN A 50 -23.00 -5.50 -3.93
CA ASN A 50 -23.44 -4.11 -3.75
C ASN A 50 -22.54 -3.31 -2.81
N SER A 51 -21.74 -3.99 -2.00
CA SER A 51 -20.73 -3.37 -1.13
C SER A 51 -19.58 -4.34 -0.88
N TYR A 52 -18.45 -3.78 -0.46
CA TYR A 52 -17.26 -4.52 -0.07
C TYR A 52 -16.69 -3.97 1.23
N THR A 53 -15.87 -4.75 1.91
CA THR A 53 -15.05 -4.31 3.04
C THR A 53 -13.68 -4.93 2.90
N TYR A 54 -12.65 -4.09 2.93
CA TYR A 54 -11.28 -4.54 2.97
C TYR A 54 -10.73 -4.30 4.38
N TYR A 55 -10.25 -5.37 5.01
CA TYR A 55 -9.63 -5.34 6.33
C TYR A 55 -8.11 -5.29 6.16
N ASP A 56 -7.54 -4.09 6.12
CA ASP A 56 -6.11 -3.83 5.85
C ASP A 56 -5.17 -4.70 6.70
N HIS A 57 -5.45 -4.81 8.00
CA HIS A 57 -4.59 -5.55 8.94
C HIS A 57 -4.58 -7.07 8.72
N GLU A 58 -5.68 -7.63 8.24
CA GLU A 58 -5.84 -9.07 8.04
C GLU A 58 -5.67 -9.47 6.57
N GLY A 59 -5.61 -8.49 5.66
CA GLY A 59 -5.59 -8.70 4.21
C GLY A 59 -6.87 -9.35 3.69
N ILE A 60 -8.01 -9.16 4.38
CA ILE A 60 -9.25 -9.85 4.03
C ILE A 60 -10.14 -8.93 3.20
N CYS A 61 -10.55 -9.42 2.03
CA CYS A 61 -11.56 -8.78 1.21
C CYS A 61 -12.89 -9.52 1.34
N GLU A 62 -13.93 -8.79 1.73
CA GLU A 62 -15.28 -9.30 1.88
C GLU A 62 -16.24 -8.63 0.91
N CYS A 63 -17.01 -9.43 0.18
CA CYS A 63 -18.03 -8.95 -0.76
C CYS A 63 -19.43 -9.29 -0.24
N TYR A 64 -20.32 -8.31 -0.35
CA TYR A 64 -21.66 -8.38 0.20
C TYR A 64 -22.72 -8.25 -0.88
N ILE A 65 -23.85 -8.92 -0.67
CA ILE A 65 -25.07 -8.75 -1.46
C ILE A 65 -26.20 -8.41 -0.50
N ASN A 66 -26.79 -7.22 -0.65
CA ASN A 66 -27.83 -6.70 0.25
C ASN A 66 -27.42 -6.74 1.73
N GLY A 67 -26.14 -6.48 2.02
CA GLY A 67 -25.58 -6.51 3.38
C GLY A 67 -25.30 -7.91 3.93
N ILE A 68 -25.46 -8.97 3.13
CA ILE A 68 -25.12 -10.35 3.52
C ILE A 68 -23.77 -10.70 2.92
N LEU A 69 -22.85 -11.17 3.76
CA LEU A 69 -21.54 -11.67 3.32
C LEU A 69 -21.74 -12.87 2.37
N LYS A 70 -21.13 -12.79 1.18
CA LYS A 70 -21.23 -13.84 0.15
C LYS A 70 -19.90 -14.40 -0.28
N LYS A 71 -18.83 -13.60 -0.22
CA LYS A 71 -17.49 -14.02 -0.61
C LYS A 71 -16.48 -13.38 0.33
N THR A 72 -15.48 -14.16 0.71
CA THR A 72 -14.32 -13.72 1.48
C THR A 72 -13.07 -14.25 0.79
N GLU A 73 -12.08 -13.40 0.57
CA GLU A 73 -10.82 -13.75 -0.09
C GLU A 73 -9.65 -13.08 0.63
N TYR A 74 -8.54 -13.82 0.80
CA TYR A 74 -7.32 -13.32 1.42
C TYR A 74 -6.39 -12.76 0.34
N LEU A 75 -6.13 -11.45 0.40
CA LEU A 75 -5.18 -10.75 -0.43
C LEU A 75 -3.84 -10.74 0.29
N THR A 76 -2.97 -11.70 -0.08
CA THR A 76 -1.64 -11.89 0.51
C THR A 76 -0.62 -10.96 -0.13
#